data_AF-A0A016RZZ6-F1
#
_entry.id   AF-A0A016RZZ6-F1
#
_cell.length_a   1.000
_cell.length_b   1.000
_cell.length_c   1.000
_cell.angle_alpha   90.00
_cell.angle_beta   90.00
_cell.angle_gamma   90.00
#
_symmetry.space_group_name_H-M   'P 1'
#
loop_
_entity.id
_entity.type
_entity.pdbx_description
1 polymer ?
#
loop_
_entity_poly.entity_id
_entity_poly.type
_entity_poly.pdbx_seq_one_letter_code
_entity_poly.pdbx_strand_id
1 'polypeptide(L)'
;MSEILLGFVLELAEFRGILNLPYGNPSVENQMRLEPYEKRHLKPLNYKEYAGNKRSDFIMLYDYAISVMQFDELEPPDKHILYRYVCGVDALLNSAYFTSRISFEDKWMVLNTCEYICVDPMPMTGDEPWAQHLFANSEDQAKYKSIVPQKVALWHSLIVPFHQLQLEFDEFCVLKALILWHISHYKLGESGRRICKTQRNLLINCLHDLAQERSRSPEEWVGNLILFISCVFQQMCELVNSLVMITFFDIVEYDAVVKEFFGFD
;
A
#
# COMPACT_ATOMS: atom_id res chain seq x y z
N MET A 1 -17.17 11.55 -16.95
CA MET A 1 -15.70 11.53 -16.83
C MET A 1 -15.07 12.70 -17.58
N SER A 2 -14.39 13.64 -16.92
CA SER A 2 -13.52 14.57 -17.67
C SER A 2 -12.26 13.79 -18.04
N GLU A 3 -11.82 13.83 -19.30
CA GLU A 3 -10.61 13.16 -19.80
C GLU A 3 -9.36 13.47 -18.94
N ILE A 4 -9.38 14.61 -18.26
CA ILE A 4 -8.36 15.08 -17.32
C ILE A 4 -8.26 14.18 -16.08
N LEU A 5 -9.38 13.74 -15.50
CA LEU A 5 -9.36 12.89 -14.31
C LEU A 5 -8.90 11.47 -14.63
N LEU A 6 -9.29 10.94 -15.79
CA LEU A 6 -8.83 9.62 -16.25
C LEU A 6 -7.34 9.66 -16.61
N GLY A 7 -6.89 10.70 -17.33
CA GLY A 7 -5.47 10.91 -17.64
C GLY A 7 -4.61 10.97 -16.38
N PHE A 8 -5.08 11.66 -15.35
CA PHE A 8 -4.42 11.78 -14.06
C PHE A 8 -4.37 10.46 -13.26
N VAL A 9 -5.48 9.69 -13.24
CA VAL A 9 -5.54 8.36 -12.61
C VAL A 9 -4.64 7.35 -13.34
N LEU A 10 -4.53 7.46 -14.66
CA LEU A 10 -3.63 6.65 -15.49
C LEU A 10 -2.15 7.05 -15.30
N GLU A 11 -1.86 8.33 -15.13
CA GLU A 11 -0.50 8.85 -14.85
C GLU A 11 -0.01 8.37 -13.46
N LEU A 12 -0.89 8.37 -12.46
CA LEU A 12 -0.66 7.78 -11.13
C LEU A 12 -0.39 6.26 -11.19
N ALA A 13 -0.99 5.56 -12.15
CA ALA A 13 -0.78 4.14 -12.42
C ALA A 13 0.56 3.88 -13.17
N GLU A 14 0.95 4.77 -14.07
CA GLU A 14 2.17 4.68 -14.88
C GLU A 14 3.45 4.83 -14.04
N PHE A 15 3.43 5.66 -12.99
CA PHE A 15 4.63 5.97 -12.19
C PHE A 15 5.29 4.75 -11.49
N ARG A 16 4.58 3.63 -11.29
CA ARG A 16 5.19 2.38 -10.78
C ARG A 16 5.45 1.33 -11.85
N GLY A 17 4.84 1.43 -13.03
CA GLY A 17 5.06 0.52 -14.16
C GLY A 17 6.34 0.79 -14.94
N ILE A 18 7.01 1.94 -14.72
CA ILE A 18 8.04 2.45 -15.64
C ILE A 18 9.49 2.23 -15.19
N LEU A 19 9.80 1.97 -13.92
CA LEU A 19 11.19 2.13 -13.46
C LEU A 19 12.08 0.88 -13.40
N ASN A 20 11.80 -0.17 -14.18
CA ASN A 20 12.82 -1.10 -14.68
C ASN A 20 12.23 -2.04 -15.74
N LEU A 21 12.17 -1.63 -17.03
CA LEU A 21 12.34 -2.47 -18.25
C LEU A 21 11.86 -1.73 -19.53
N PRO A 22 12.34 -2.12 -20.74
CA PRO A 22 12.37 -1.25 -21.91
C PRO A 22 10.98 -1.06 -22.56
N TYR A 23 10.67 0.20 -22.85
CA TYR A 23 9.53 0.64 -23.66
C TYR A 23 9.48 -0.05 -25.03
N GLY A 24 8.27 -0.37 -25.53
CA GLY A 24 8.10 -0.71 -26.94
C GLY A 24 6.82 -1.40 -27.42
N ASN A 25 5.80 -1.67 -26.60
CA ASN A 25 4.58 -2.33 -27.13
C ASN A 25 3.28 -2.03 -26.30
N PRO A 26 2.24 -1.42 -26.89
CA PRO A 26 0.99 -1.07 -26.19
C PRO A 26 0.23 -2.24 -25.55
N SER A 27 0.35 -3.45 -26.10
CA SER A 27 -0.26 -4.66 -25.51
C SER A 27 0.46 -5.10 -24.23
N VAL A 28 1.77 -4.84 -24.16
CA VAL A 28 2.63 -5.12 -23.01
C VAL A 28 2.44 -4.03 -21.95
N GLU A 29 2.24 -2.78 -22.36
CA GLU A 29 1.90 -1.66 -21.45
C GLU A 29 0.57 -1.91 -20.71
N ASN A 30 -0.48 -2.35 -21.41
CA ASN A 30 -1.74 -2.70 -20.76
C ASN A 30 -1.64 -3.93 -19.84
N GLN A 31 -0.80 -4.92 -20.19
CA GLN A 31 -0.57 -6.09 -19.34
C GLN A 31 0.27 -5.73 -18.09
N MET A 32 1.28 -4.87 -18.24
CA MET A 32 2.12 -4.38 -17.14
C MET A 32 1.39 -3.41 -16.20
N ARG A 33 0.41 -2.66 -16.71
CA ARG A 33 -0.49 -1.85 -15.86
C ARG A 33 -1.27 -2.71 -14.87
N LEU A 34 -1.73 -3.89 -15.31
CA LEU A 34 -2.52 -4.81 -14.49
C LEU A 34 -1.65 -5.65 -13.54
N GLU A 35 -0.49 -6.10 -14.01
CA GLU A 35 0.42 -6.99 -13.27
C GLU A 35 1.88 -6.60 -13.59
N PRO A 36 2.53 -5.77 -12.76
CA PRO A 36 3.89 -5.27 -13.05
C PRO A 36 4.95 -6.38 -13.01
N TYR A 37 4.61 -7.55 -12.48
CA TYR A 37 5.46 -8.74 -12.49
C TYR A 37 4.61 -10.02 -12.46
N GLU A 38 5.15 -11.08 -13.05
CA GLU A 38 4.55 -12.40 -13.01
C GLU A 38 4.95 -13.18 -11.75
N LYS A 39 4.16 -14.22 -11.41
CA LYS A 39 4.41 -15.12 -10.28
C LYS A 39 5.83 -15.71 -10.26
N ARG A 40 6.45 -15.96 -11.44
CA ARG A 40 7.83 -16.46 -11.55
C ARG A 40 8.92 -15.48 -11.06
N HIS A 41 8.60 -14.19 -10.95
CA HIS A 41 9.52 -13.17 -10.45
C HIS A 41 9.52 -13.07 -8.91
N LEU A 42 8.48 -13.62 -8.26
CA LEU A 42 8.32 -13.58 -6.82
C LEU A 42 9.38 -14.44 -6.11
N LYS A 43 9.88 -13.94 -4.98
CA LYS A 43 10.84 -14.65 -4.12
C LYS A 43 10.28 -14.81 -2.71
N PRO A 44 10.56 -15.91 -2.00
CA PRO A 44 10.15 -16.02 -0.61
C PRO A 44 10.85 -14.93 0.21
N LEU A 45 10.12 -14.30 1.13
CA LEU A 45 10.66 -13.30 2.03
C LEU A 45 11.82 -13.89 2.85
N ASN A 46 12.97 -13.25 2.79
CA ASN A 46 14.07 -13.52 3.70
C ASN A 46 14.08 -12.48 4.82
N TYR A 47 13.42 -12.78 5.94
CA TYR A 47 13.32 -11.84 7.06
C TYR A 47 14.71 -11.43 7.64
N LYS A 48 15.74 -12.25 7.45
CA LYS A 48 17.11 -11.95 7.91
C LYS A 48 17.74 -10.80 7.12
N GLU A 49 17.48 -10.76 5.82
CA GLU A 49 17.98 -9.72 4.90
C GLU A 49 16.97 -8.58 4.69
N TYR A 50 15.76 -8.71 5.25
CA TYR A 50 14.73 -7.70 5.12
C TYR A 50 15.16 -6.39 5.79
N ALA A 51 15.13 -5.32 5.00
CA ALA A 51 15.42 -3.94 5.41
C ALA A 51 14.28 -2.97 5.03
N GLY A 52 13.12 -3.49 4.59
CA GLY A 52 12.01 -2.68 4.10
C GLY A 52 12.32 -1.92 2.81
N ASN A 53 11.68 -0.76 2.65
CA ASN A 53 11.86 0.11 1.49
C ASN A 53 13.25 0.75 1.52
N LYS A 54 13.92 0.78 0.37
CA LYS A 54 15.20 1.47 0.16
C LYS A 54 14.97 2.93 -0.19
N ARG A 55 16.02 3.73 -0.14
CA ARG A 55 15.98 5.16 -0.50
C ARG A 55 15.38 5.43 -1.88
N SER A 56 15.67 4.58 -2.86
CA SER A 56 15.09 4.67 -4.21
C SER A 56 13.56 4.56 -4.19
N ASP A 57 13.02 3.67 -3.35
CA ASP A 57 11.58 3.44 -3.26
C ASP A 57 10.88 4.67 -2.68
N PHE A 58 11.49 5.31 -1.69
CA PHE A 58 11.00 6.57 -1.12
C PHE A 58 11.02 7.71 -2.16
N ILE A 59 12.08 7.82 -2.97
CA ILE A 59 12.12 8.83 -4.05
C ILE A 59 10.98 8.58 -5.05
N MET A 60 10.76 7.33 -5.47
CA MET A 60 9.65 7.00 -6.36
C MET A 60 8.28 7.30 -5.73
N LEU A 61 8.12 7.04 -4.43
CA LEU A 61 6.90 7.37 -3.69
C LEU A 61 6.70 8.88 -3.55
N TYR A 62 7.78 9.66 -3.53
CA TYR A 62 7.71 11.12 -3.54
C TYR A 62 7.25 11.62 -4.91
N ASP A 63 7.79 11.08 -6.00
CA ASP A 63 7.33 11.38 -7.36
C ASP A 63 5.84 11.06 -7.52
N TYR A 64 5.40 9.92 -6.97
CA TYR A 64 3.98 9.59 -6.90
C TYR A 64 3.20 10.60 -6.03
N ALA A 65 3.72 11.01 -4.88
CA ALA A 65 3.04 11.98 -3.99
C ALA A 65 2.85 13.36 -4.66
N ILE A 66 3.87 13.88 -5.35
CA ILE A 66 3.75 15.17 -6.06
C ILE A 66 2.78 15.09 -7.24
N SER A 67 2.59 13.89 -7.80
CA SER A 67 1.58 13.64 -8.82
C SER A 67 0.18 13.51 -8.25
N VAL A 68 -0.05 13.58 -6.93
CA VAL A 68 -1.42 13.57 -6.34
C VAL A 68 -2.11 14.93 -6.56
N MET A 69 -3.42 14.94 -6.82
CA MET A 69 -4.13 16.11 -7.36
C MET A 69 -4.13 17.27 -6.35
N GLN A 70 -3.72 18.47 -6.76
CA GLN A 70 -3.57 19.63 -5.87
C GLN A 70 -2.55 19.43 -4.74
N PHE A 71 -1.58 18.53 -4.90
CA PHE A 71 -0.46 18.40 -3.97
C PHE A 71 0.31 19.71 -3.86
N ASP A 72 0.51 20.41 -4.98
CA ASP A 72 1.21 21.69 -5.08
C ASP A 72 0.54 22.81 -4.28
N GLU A 73 -0.79 22.77 -4.13
CA GLU A 73 -1.59 23.72 -3.34
C GLU A 73 -1.50 23.50 -1.83
N LEU A 74 -0.94 22.37 -1.37
CA LEU A 74 -0.78 22.10 0.06
C LEU A 74 0.34 22.95 0.67
N GLU A 75 0.14 23.35 1.93
CA GLU A 75 1.19 23.97 2.74
C GLU A 75 2.34 22.96 2.97
N PRO A 76 3.59 23.42 3.16
CA PRO A 76 4.73 22.52 3.33
C PRO A 76 4.55 21.45 4.42
N PRO A 77 4.02 21.75 5.63
CA PRO A 77 3.75 20.72 6.65
C PRO A 77 2.75 19.67 6.18
N ASP A 78 1.70 20.09 5.47
CA ASP A 78 0.66 19.21 4.93
C ASP A 78 1.21 18.30 3.81
N LYS A 79 2.15 18.80 3.00
CA LYS A 79 2.87 18.01 1.99
C LYS A 79 3.68 16.87 2.63
N HIS A 80 4.38 17.15 3.73
CA HIS A 80 5.13 16.12 4.47
C HIS A 80 4.21 15.06 5.06
N ILE A 81 3.09 15.47 5.63
CA ILE A 81 2.07 14.56 6.17
C ILE A 81 1.52 13.67 5.06
N LEU A 82 1.08 14.24 3.95
CA LEU A 82 0.52 13.48 2.83
C LEU A 82 1.54 12.48 2.27
N TYR A 83 2.80 12.88 2.10
CA TYR A 83 3.85 11.99 1.63
C TYR A 83 4.09 10.79 2.58
N ARG A 84 4.06 11.00 3.91
CA ARG A 84 4.12 9.89 4.88
C ARG A 84 2.97 8.91 4.72
N TYR A 85 1.74 9.41 4.50
CA TYR A 85 0.57 8.57 4.26
C TYR A 85 0.63 7.86 2.91
N VAL A 86 1.20 8.49 1.87
CA VAL A 86 1.48 7.85 0.58
C VAL A 86 2.33 6.60 0.76
N CYS A 87 3.45 6.69 1.50
CA CYS A 87 4.33 5.55 1.72
C CYS A 87 3.61 4.35 2.37
N GLY A 88 2.82 4.59 3.42
CA GLY A 88 2.12 3.51 4.13
C GLY A 88 0.96 2.92 3.34
N VAL A 89 0.10 3.76 2.75
CA VAL A 89 -1.05 3.31 1.97
C VAL A 89 -0.59 2.58 0.70
N ASP A 90 0.46 3.05 0.03
CA ASP A 90 1.06 2.35 -1.11
C ASP A 90 1.53 0.94 -0.71
N ALA A 91 2.26 0.81 0.39
CA ALA A 91 2.76 -0.48 0.86
C ALA A 91 1.62 -1.48 1.15
N LEU A 92 0.56 -1.03 1.82
CA LEU A 92 -0.59 -1.87 2.17
C LEU A 92 -1.41 -2.26 0.93
N LEU A 93 -1.85 -1.27 0.15
CA LEU A 93 -2.77 -1.50 -0.96
C LEU A 93 -2.12 -2.21 -2.14
N ASN A 94 -0.84 -1.94 -2.43
CA ASN A 94 -0.15 -2.68 -3.47
C ASN A 94 0.04 -4.14 -3.08
N SER A 95 0.36 -4.43 -1.82
CA SER A 95 0.44 -5.82 -1.34
C SER A 95 -0.90 -6.54 -1.50
N ALA A 96 -2.01 -5.87 -1.17
CA ALA A 96 -3.37 -6.39 -1.37
C ALA A 96 -3.70 -6.63 -2.84
N TYR A 97 -3.42 -5.65 -3.69
CA TYR A 97 -3.66 -5.74 -5.13
C TYR A 97 -2.84 -6.86 -5.78
N PHE A 98 -1.52 -6.88 -5.58
CA PHE A 98 -0.65 -7.89 -6.16
C PHE A 98 -0.98 -9.30 -5.70
N THR A 99 -1.29 -9.47 -4.40
CA THR A 99 -1.74 -10.77 -3.89
C THR A 99 -3.03 -11.21 -4.57
N SER A 100 -4.02 -10.32 -4.64
CA SER A 100 -5.32 -10.59 -5.26
C SER A 100 -5.20 -11.02 -6.73
N ARG A 101 -4.29 -10.37 -7.49
CA ARG A 101 -4.10 -10.62 -8.92
C ARG A 101 -3.23 -11.84 -9.23
N ILE A 102 -2.15 -12.05 -8.47
CA ILE A 102 -1.07 -12.96 -8.87
C ILE A 102 -1.15 -14.32 -8.18
N SER A 103 -1.52 -14.36 -6.89
CA SER A 103 -1.26 -15.56 -6.06
C SER A 103 -2.21 -15.78 -4.89
N PHE A 104 -3.42 -15.23 -4.94
CA PHE A 104 -4.42 -15.39 -3.87
C PHE A 104 -4.81 -16.86 -3.66
N GLU A 105 -4.99 -17.61 -4.74
CA GLU A 105 -5.34 -19.03 -4.68
C GLU A 105 -4.20 -19.90 -4.13
N ASP A 106 -2.96 -19.52 -4.42
CA ASP A 106 -1.76 -20.20 -3.92
C ASP A 106 -1.45 -19.92 -2.46
N LYS A 107 -2.23 -19.03 -1.81
CA LYS A 107 -1.99 -18.62 -0.42
C LYS A 107 -0.61 -18.01 -0.24
N TRP A 108 -0.15 -17.25 -1.25
CA TRP A 108 1.07 -16.45 -1.17
C TRP A 108 0.69 -14.99 -1.04
N MET A 109 0.97 -14.40 0.11
CA MET A 109 0.82 -12.97 0.33
C MET A 109 2.03 -12.25 -0.25
N VAL A 110 1.80 -11.50 -1.33
CA VAL A 110 2.81 -10.71 -2.03
C VAL A 110 3.02 -9.39 -1.32
N LEU A 111 4.28 -9.02 -1.11
CA LEU A 111 4.70 -7.76 -0.54
C LEU A 111 4.95 -6.74 -1.65
N ASN A 112 4.91 -5.46 -1.28
CA ASN A 112 5.25 -4.35 -2.18
C ASN A 112 6.69 -4.38 -2.73
N THR A 113 7.55 -5.27 -2.20
CA THR A 113 8.96 -5.52 -2.56
C THR A 113 9.18 -6.68 -3.54
N CYS A 114 8.13 -7.27 -4.12
CA CYS A 114 8.21 -8.46 -4.99
C CYS A 114 8.67 -9.75 -4.25
N GLU A 115 8.56 -9.74 -2.93
CA GLU A 115 8.70 -10.92 -2.07
C GLU A 115 7.33 -11.49 -1.71
N TYR A 116 7.26 -12.74 -1.27
CA TYR A 116 6.03 -13.35 -0.78
C TYR A 116 6.21 -14.12 0.52
N ILE A 117 5.12 -14.26 1.26
CA ILE A 117 5.00 -15.11 2.44
C ILE A 117 3.89 -16.13 2.19
N CYS A 118 4.18 -17.43 2.40
CA CYS A 118 3.14 -18.46 2.38
C CYS A 118 2.29 -18.34 3.65
N VAL A 119 0.96 -18.28 3.50
CA VAL A 119 0.01 -18.14 4.62
C VAL A 119 -0.82 -19.41 4.85
N ASP A 120 -0.55 -20.47 4.09
CA ASP A 120 -1.12 -21.80 4.31
C ASP A 120 -0.02 -22.87 4.25
N PRO A 121 0.40 -23.44 5.39
CA PRO A 121 -0.07 -23.12 6.74
C PRO A 121 0.36 -21.69 7.16
N MET A 122 -0.41 -21.09 8.07
CA MET A 122 -0.07 -19.78 8.63
C MET A 122 1.29 -19.84 9.33
N PRO A 123 2.23 -18.91 9.06
CA PRO A 123 3.51 -18.88 9.73
C PRO A 123 3.38 -18.75 11.24
N MET A 124 4.33 -19.35 11.96
CA MET A 124 4.42 -19.24 13.41
C MET A 124 4.61 -17.79 13.85
N THR A 125 4.22 -17.48 15.07
CA THR A 125 4.37 -16.14 15.65
C THR A 125 5.81 -15.88 16.12
N GLY A 126 6.56 -16.94 16.43
CA GLY A 126 7.88 -16.87 17.05
C GLY A 126 7.83 -16.85 18.59
N ASP A 127 6.63 -16.84 19.19
CA ASP A 127 6.40 -16.96 20.63
C ASP A 127 6.15 -18.40 21.08
N GLU A 128 6.07 -19.34 20.16
CA GLU A 128 5.85 -20.74 20.48
C GLU A 128 7.02 -21.30 21.32
N PRO A 129 6.75 -22.15 22.33
CA PRO A 129 7.80 -22.66 23.21
C PRO A 129 8.95 -23.38 22.50
N TRP A 130 8.67 -23.97 21.32
CA TRP A 130 9.64 -24.69 20.50
C TRP A 130 10.35 -23.79 19.47
N ALA A 131 9.89 -22.55 19.26
CA ALA A 131 10.40 -21.68 18.21
C ALA A 131 11.84 -21.22 18.47
N GLN A 132 12.28 -21.16 19.73
CA GLN A 132 13.64 -20.73 20.10
C GLN A 132 14.74 -21.53 19.38
N HIS A 133 14.51 -22.82 19.11
CA HIS A 133 15.47 -23.68 18.43
C HIS A 133 15.58 -23.43 16.92
N LEU A 134 14.70 -22.60 16.34
CA LEU A 134 14.69 -22.26 14.93
C LEU A 134 15.48 -20.99 14.61
N PHE A 135 15.90 -20.24 15.64
CA PHE A 135 16.62 -18.98 15.51
C PHE A 135 18.07 -19.14 15.96
N ALA A 136 18.98 -18.42 15.32
CA ALA A 136 20.40 -18.46 15.68
C ALA A 136 20.67 -17.83 17.05
N ASN A 137 19.92 -16.79 17.41
CA ASN A 137 20.02 -16.06 18.66
C ASN A 137 18.72 -15.28 18.94
N SER A 138 18.65 -14.59 20.07
CA SER A 138 17.47 -13.80 20.47
C SER A 138 17.18 -12.61 19.54
N GLU A 139 18.19 -12.06 18.87
CA GLU A 139 18.06 -10.96 17.92
C GLU A 139 17.39 -11.45 16.61
N ASP A 140 17.81 -12.60 16.09
CA ASP A 140 17.20 -13.29 14.95
C ASP A 140 15.71 -13.59 15.22
N GLN A 141 15.39 -14.06 16.43
CA GLN A 141 14.00 -14.27 16.88
C GLN A 141 13.22 -12.95 16.98
N ALA A 142 13.80 -11.90 17.57
CA ALA A 142 13.16 -10.59 17.68
C ALA A 142 12.86 -9.99 16.29
N LYS A 143 13.81 -10.11 15.35
CA LYS A 143 13.65 -9.67 13.97
C LYS A 143 12.50 -10.41 13.29
N TYR A 144 12.47 -11.74 13.38
CA TYR A 144 11.35 -12.53 12.86
C TYR A 144 10.00 -12.06 13.42
N LYS A 145 9.90 -11.97 14.75
CA LYS A 145 8.67 -11.57 15.46
C LYS A 145 8.17 -10.18 15.07
N SER A 146 9.08 -9.27 14.73
CA SER A 146 8.75 -7.91 14.30
C SER A 146 8.28 -7.81 12.85
N ILE A 147 8.62 -8.78 11.99
CA ILE A 147 8.37 -8.69 10.54
C ILE A 147 7.27 -9.65 10.10
N VAL A 148 7.46 -10.96 10.34
CA VAL A 148 6.65 -12.00 9.70
C VAL A 148 5.22 -12.03 10.27
N PRO A 149 5.00 -12.11 11.60
CA PRO A 149 3.65 -12.18 12.17
C PRO A 149 2.79 -10.97 11.81
N GLN A 150 3.39 -9.77 11.83
CA GLN A 150 2.67 -8.54 11.49
C GLN A 150 2.27 -8.50 10.01
N LYS A 151 3.15 -8.94 9.11
CA LYS A 151 2.83 -9.02 7.69
C LYS A 151 1.72 -10.02 7.45
N VAL A 152 1.81 -11.24 8.01
CA VAL A 152 0.79 -12.28 7.74
C VAL A 152 -0.57 -11.97 8.39
N ALA A 153 -0.60 -11.15 9.43
CA ALA A 153 -1.86 -10.64 9.99
C ALA A 153 -2.69 -9.87 8.95
N LEU A 154 -2.04 -9.21 7.98
CA LEU A 154 -2.68 -8.51 6.87
C LEU A 154 -3.56 -9.44 6.03
N TRP A 155 -3.25 -10.75 5.99
CA TRP A 155 -3.99 -11.69 5.16
C TRP A 155 -5.50 -11.64 5.44
N HIS A 156 -5.89 -11.73 6.71
CA HIS A 156 -7.30 -11.72 7.09
C HIS A 156 -7.87 -10.31 7.25
N SER A 157 -7.07 -9.35 7.71
CA SER A 157 -7.54 -7.98 8.00
C SER A 157 -7.62 -7.08 6.77
N LEU A 158 -6.87 -7.38 5.71
CA LEU A 158 -6.75 -6.54 4.52
C LEU A 158 -6.87 -7.33 3.22
N ILE A 159 -6.07 -8.40 3.02
CA ILE A 159 -5.95 -9.08 1.72
C ILE A 159 -7.26 -9.78 1.34
N VAL A 160 -7.84 -10.59 2.24
CA VAL A 160 -9.09 -11.31 1.98
C VAL A 160 -10.25 -10.33 1.71
N PRO A 161 -10.50 -9.30 2.56
CA PRO A 161 -11.52 -8.29 2.26
C PRO A 161 -11.29 -7.58 0.92
N PHE A 162 -10.03 -7.20 0.63
CA PHE A 162 -9.70 -6.54 -0.64
C PHE A 162 -9.99 -7.44 -1.84
N HIS A 163 -9.59 -8.71 -1.79
CA HIS A 163 -9.83 -9.67 -2.88
C HIS A 163 -11.34 -9.86 -3.11
N GLN A 164 -12.15 -9.90 -2.05
CA GLN A 164 -13.60 -10.04 -2.17
C GLN A 164 -14.28 -8.85 -2.84
N LEU A 165 -13.67 -7.66 -2.85
CA LEU A 165 -14.20 -6.51 -3.58
C LEU A 165 -14.13 -6.69 -5.10
N GLN A 166 -13.24 -7.56 -5.62
CA GLN A 166 -13.10 -7.85 -7.05
C GLN A 166 -12.97 -6.57 -7.91
N LEU A 167 -12.16 -5.62 -7.42
CA LEU A 167 -11.91 -4.34 -8.09
C LEU A 167 -11.21 -4.54 -9.44
N GLU A 168 -11.59 -3.73 -10.42
CA GLU A 168 -10.71 -3.48 -11.56
C GLU A 168 -9.58 -2.53 -11.17
N PHE A 169 -8.61 -2.44 -12.09
CA PHE A 169 -7.48 -1.55 -11.95
C PHE A 169 -7.89 -0.08 -11.80
N ASP A 170 -8.80 0.42 -12.62
CA ASP A 170 -9.21 1.83 -12.57
C ASP A 170 -9.88 2.15 -11.22
N GLU A 171 -10.74 1.26 -10.73
CA GLU A 171 -11.37 1.39 -9.41
C GLU A 171 -10.35 1.31 -8.29
N PHE A 172 -9.35 0.42 -8.40
CA PHE A 172 -8.24 0.35 -7.45
C PHE A 172 -7.46 1.66 -7.38
N CYS A 173 -7.11 2.26 -8.52
CA CYS A 173 -6.38 3.52 -8.58
C CYS A 173 -7.18 4.66 -7.93
N VAL A 174 -8.47 4.79 -8.25
CA VAL A 174 -9.34 5.80 -7.66
C VAL A 174 -9.54 5.56 -6.16
N LEU A 175 -9.75 4.31 -5.74
CA LEU A 175 -9.91 3.94 -4.33
C LEU A 175 -8.63 4.23 -3.53
N LYS A 176 -7.45 3.93 -4.08
CA LYS A 176 -6.16 4.25 -3.47
C LYS A 176 -6.01 5.76 -3.25
N ALA A 177 -6.31 6.57 -4.26
CA ALA A 177 -6.31 8.02 -4.13
C ALA A 177 -7.33 8.51 -3.07
N LEU A 178 -8.52 7.92 -3.04
CA LEU A 178 -9.56 8.27 -2.07
C LEU A 178 -9.10 7.97 -0.63
N ILE A 179 -8.50 6.80 -0.42
CA ILE A 179 -7.94 6.39 0.88
C ILE A 179 -6.84 7.37 1.31
N LEU A 180 -5.91 7.72 0.42
CA LEU A 180 -4.84 8.68 0.73
C LEU A 180 -5.38 9.99 1.29
N TRP A 181 -6.34 10.60 0.60
CA TRP A 181 -6.99 11.82 1.07
C TRP A 181 -7.78 11.60 2.35
N HIS A 182 -8.54 10.50 2.43
CA HIS A 182 -9.39 10.21 3.58
C HIS A 182 -8.58 10.07 4.88
N ILE A 183 -7.49 9.31 4.85
CA ILE A 183 -6.66 9.08 6.03
C ILE A 183 -5.87 10.35 6.39
N SER A 184 -5.34 11.07 5.39
CA SER A 184 -4.56 12.29 5.62
C SER A 184 -5.40 13.41 6.23
N HIS A 185 -6.69 13.50 5.92
CA HIS A 185 -7.64 14.50 6.44
C HIS A 185 -7.48 14.80 7.93
N TYR A 186 -7.26 13.77 8.76
CA TYR A 186 -7.21 13.88 10.22
C TYR A 186 -5.93 14.55 10.74
N LYS A 187 -4.92 14.72 9.91
CA LYS A 187 -3.63 15.33 10.25
C LYS A 187 -3.35 16.63 9.52
N LEU A 188 -4.08 16.92 8.43
CA LEU A 188 -3.93 18.15 7.67
C LEU A 188 -4.40 19.39 8.44
N GLY A 189 -3.78 20.53 8.13
CA GLY A 189 -4.22 21.86 8.54
C GLY A 189 -5.57 22.26 7.94
N GLU A 190 -6.06 23.45 8.29
CA GLU A 190 -7.39 23.90 7.85
C GLU A 190 -7.50 24.02 6.33
N SER A 191 -6.50 24.62 5.67
CA SER A 191 -6.43 24.73 4.21
C SER A 191 -6.36 23.35 3.55
N GLY A 192 -5.45 22.48 4.00
CA GLY A 192 -5.33 21.11 3.50
C GLY A 192 -6.60 20.28 3.67
N ARG A 193 -7.35 20.45 4.77
CA ARG A 193 -8.65 19.78 4.96
C ARG A 193 -9.71 20.23 3.94
N ARG A 194 -9.69 21.50 3.50
CA ARG A 194 -10.59 21.99 2.46
C ARG A 194 -10.27 21.38 1.09
N ILE A 195 -8.98 21.30 0.74
CA ILE A 195 -8.51 20.61 -0.47
C ILE A 195 -8.91 19.14 -0.41
N CYS A 196 -8.59 18.47 0.69
CA CYS A 196 -8.93 17.06 0.92
C CYS A 196 -10.45 16.79 0.76
N LYS A 197 -11.32 17.65 1.30
CA LYS A 197 -12.77 17.48 1.16
C LYS A 197 -13.20 17.55 -0.30
N THR A 198 -12.64 18.50 -1.06
CA THR A 198 -12.90 18.65 -2.50
C THR A 198 -12.46 17.41 -3.26
N GLN A 199 -11.23 16.95 -3.01
CA GLN A 199 -10.66 15.75 -3.63
C GLN A 199 -11.46 14.48 -3.33
N ARG A 200 -11.86 14.28 -2.08
CA ARG A 200 -12.68 13.13 -1.68
C ARG A 200 -14.02 13.11 -2.41
N ASN A 201 -14.70 14.26 -2.53
CA ASN A 201 -15.97 14.34 -3.23
C ASN A 201 -15.82 14.00 -4.72
N LEU A 202 -14.76 14.50 -5.36
CA LEU A 202 -14.46 14.19 -6.76
C LEU A 202 -14.19 12.69 -6.96
N LEU A 203 -13.39 12.08 -6.10
CA LEU A 203 -13.02 10.67 -6.18
C LEU A 203 -14.21 9.74 -5.88
N ILE A 204 -15.09 10.10 -4.94
CA ILE A 204 -16.33 9.36 -4.67
C ILE A 204 -17.25 9.41 -5.89
N ASN A 205 -17.41 10.57 -6.52
CA ASN A 205 -18.19 10.68 -7.76
C ASN A 205 -17.56 9.85 -8.88
N CYS A 206 -16.23 9.84 -8.99
CA CYS A 206 -15.52 9.02 -9.98
C CYS A 206 -15.75 7.52 -9.76
N LEU A 207 -15.70 7.04 -8.51
CA LEU A 207 -16.04 5.64 -8.20
C LEU A 207 -17.50 5.34 -8.54
N HIS A 208 -18.41 6.27 -8.29
CA HIS A 208 -19.81 6.11 -8.63
C HIS A 208 -20.03 6.01 -10.15
N ASP A 209 -19.37 6.86 -10.94
CA ASP A 209 -19.40 6.80 -12.42
C ASP A 209 -18.88 5.44 -12.92
N LEU A 210 -17.75 4.96 -12.40
CA LEU A 210 -17.21 3.62 -12.73
C LEU A 210 -18.16 2.49 -12.32
N ALA A 211 -18.83 2.64 -11.17
CA ALA A 211 -19.79 1.67 -10.66
C ALA A 211 -21.07 1.61 -11.51
N GLN A 212 -21.50 2.72 -12.12
CA GLN A 212 -22.66 2.76 -13.02
C GLN A 212 -22.49 1.86 -14.25
N GLU A 213 -21.26 1.68 -14.71
CA GLU A 213 -20.96 0.84 -15.88
C GLU A 213 -20.98 -0.66 -15.55
N ARG A 214 -20.84 -1.03 -14.27
CA ARG A 214 -20.54 -2.41 -13.84
C ARG A 214 -21.54 -3.01 -12.87
N SER A 215 -22.12 -2.21 -11.98
CA SER A 215 -23.00 -2.66 -10.91
C SER A 215 -24.46 -2.30 -11.19
N ARG A 216 -25.37 -3.21 -10.83
CA ARG A 216 -26.81 -2.92 -10.80
C ARG A 216 -27.22 -1.99 -9.66
N SER A 217 -26.37 -1.86 -8.64
CA SER A 217 -26.51 -0.88 -7.56
C SER A 217 -25.16 -0.19 -7.33
N PRO A 218 -24.90 0.91 -8.06
CA PRO A 218 -23.69 1.71 -7.92
C PRO A 218 -23.49 2.26 -6.50
N GLU A 219 -24.59 2.61 -5.81
CA GLU A 219 -24.55 3.16 -4.46
C GLU A 219 -24.09 2.14 -3.42
N GLU A 220 -24.60 0.90 -3.51
CA GLU A 220 -24.16 -0.20 -2.64
C GLU A 220 -22.69 -0.53 -2.89
N TRP A 221 -22.27 -0.55 -4.16
CA TRP A 221 -20.88 -0.78 -4.54
C TRP A 221 -19.94 0.25 -3.91
N VAL A 222 -20.20 1.55 -4.14
CA VAL A 222 -19.41 2.64 -3.56
C VAL A 222 -19.46 2.59 -2.03
N GLY A 223 -20.60 2.24 -1.44
CA GLY A 223 -20.73 2.02 0.01
C GLY A 223 -19.78 0.97 0.54
N ASN A 224 -19.67 -0.19 -0.13
CA ASN A 224 -18.75 -1.26 0.24
C ASN A 224 -17.28 -0.81 0.13
N LEU A 225 -16.93 -0.03 -0.90
CA LEU A 225 -15.59 0.54 -1.05
C LEU A 225 -15.26 1.53 0.08
N ILE A 226 -16.22 2.37 0.47
CA ILE A 226 -16.06 3.30 1.60
C ILE A 226 -15.88 2.54 2.92
N LEU A 227 -16.65 1.46 3.14
CA LEU A 227 -16.49 0.63 4.34
C LEU A 227 -15.10 0.00 4.41
N PHE A 228 -14.58 -0.48 3.28
CA PHE A 228 -13.23 -1.03 3.19
C PHE A 228 -12.12 -0.03 3.58
N ILE A 229 -12.32 1.28 3.40
CA ILE A 229 -11.37 2.30 3.87
C ILE A 229 -11.08 2.14 5.38
N SER A 230 -12.08 1.69 6.15
CA SER A 230 -11.92 1.46 7.59
C SER A 230 -10.93 0.33 7.90
N CYS A 231 -10.90 -0.72 7.08
CA CYS A 231 -9.90 -1.79 7.17
C CYS A 231 -8.50 -1.22 6.96
N VAL A 232 -8.32 -0.40 5.92
CA VAL A 232 -7.03 0.20 5.60
C VAL A 232 -6.58 1.20 6.67
N PHE A 233 -7.49 1.99 7.22
CA PHE A 233 -7.20 2.91 8.31
C PHE A 233 -6.68 2.19 9.56
N GLN A 234 -7.32 1.09 9.95
CA GLN A 234 -6.87 0.26 11.06
C GLN A 234 -5.46 -0.29 10.83
N GLN A 235 -5.20 -0.84 9.63
CA GLN A 235 -3.88 -1.37 9.29
C GLN A 235 -2.80 -0.28 9.17
N MET A 236 -3.17 0.94 8.79
CA MET A 236 -2.27 2.10 8.85
C MET A 236 -1.85 2.43 10.28
N CYS A 237 -2.78 2.40 11.24
CA CYS A 237 -2.47 2.60 12.65
C CYS A 237 -1.53 1.50 13.18
N GLU A 238 -1.78 0.24 12.82
CA GLU A 238 -0.94 -0.89 13.21
C GLU A 238 0.46 -0.80 12.58
N LEU A 239 0.56 -0.39 11.31
CA LEU A 239 1.83 -0.14 10.63
C LEU A 239 2.64 0.95 11.33
N VAL A 240 2.02 2.08 11.67
CA VAL A 240 2.70 3.16 12.39
C VAL A 240 3.20 2.68 13.75
N ASN A 241 2.36 1.99 14.53
CA ASN A 241 2.76 1.44 15.82
C ASN A 241 3.92 0.44 15.70
N SER A 242 3.91 -0.39 14.66
CA SER A 242 5.02 -1.31 14.38
C SER A 242 6.32 -0.55 14.07
N LEU A 243 6.26 0.45 13.20
CA LEU A 243 7.44 1.23 12.83
C LEU A 243 8.04 1.97 14.02
N VAL A 244 7.20 2.49 14.93
CA VAL A 244 7.65 3.05 16.21
C VAL A 244 8.44 2.00 16.99
N MET A 245 7.89 0.80 17.16
CA MET A 245 8.53 -0.28 17.94
C MET A 245 9.84 -0.72 17.29
N ILE A 246 9.86 -0.97 15.99
CA ILE A 246 11.07 -1.41 15.27
C ILE A 246 12.18 -0.35 15.38
N THR A 247 11.82 0.93 15.23
CA THR A 247 12.78 2.05 15.31
C THR A 247 13.28 2.26 16.74
N PHE A 248 12.40 2.19 17.74
CA PHE A 248 12.76 2.42 19.15
C PHE A 248 13.68 1.33 19.70
N PHE A 249 13.44 0.07 19.31
CA PHE A 249 14.25 -1.08 19.74
C PHE A 249 15.42 -1.39 18.79
N ASP A 250 15.63 -0.57 17.75
CA ASP A 250 16.66 -0.75 16.70
C ASP A 250 16.70 -2.17 16.11
N ILE A 251 15.51 -2.77 15.92
CA ILE A 251 15.35 -4.18 15.49
C ILE A 251 15.76 -4.36 14.02
N VAL A 252 15.67 -3.29 13.22
CA VAL A 252 16.06 -3.26 11.81
C VAL A 252 16.94 -2.03 11.58
N GLU A 253 18.11 -2.24 10.96
CA GLU A 253 19.01 -1.16 10.54
C GLU A 253 18.37 -0.35 9.40
N TYR A 254 17.62 0.69 9.75
CA TYR A 254 17.16 1.70 8.79
C TYR A 254 18.22 2.77 8.54
N ASP A 255 18.31 3.23 7.28
CA ASP A 255 19.11 4.40 6.90
C ASP A 255 18.66 5.65 7.69
N ALA A 256 19.60 6.55 7.97
CA ALA A 256 19.33 7.77 8.74
C ALA A 256 18.20 8.62 8.16
N VAL A 257 18.06 8.68 6.83
CA VAL A 257 16.98 9.41 6.14
C VAL A 257 15.62 8.77 6.44
N VAL A 258 15.56 7.44 6.54
CA VAL A 258 14.34 6.70 6.86
C VAL A 258 13.99 6.88 8.34
N LYS A 259 14.99 6.87 9.23
CA LYS A 259 14.79 7.17 10.65
C LYS A 259 14.29 8.60 10.87
N GLU A 260 14.82 9.58 10.16
CA GLU A 260 14.33 10.98 10.18
C GLU A 260 12.91 11.09 9.60
N PHE A 261 12.60 10.33 8.55
CA PHE A 261 11.26 10.28 7.96
C PHE A 261 10.19 9.82 8.95
N PHE A 262 10.52 8.82 9.76
CA PHE A 262 9.69 8.32 10.86
C PHE A 262 9.96 9.02 12.20
N GLY A 263 10.77 10.07 12.22
CA GLY A 263 10.95 10.93 13.38
C GLY A 263 9.60 11.50 13.79
N PHE A 264 9.07 10.96 14.89
CA PHE A 264 7.87 11.42 15.55
C PHE A 264 8.29 12.63 16.41
N ASP A 265 8.05 13.83 15.90
CA ASP A 265 7.81 15.00 16.75
C ASP A 265 6.34 15.02 17.20
#